data_AF-A0A916I6J1-F1
#
_entry.id   AF-A0A916I6J1-F1
#
_cell.length_a   1.000
_cell.length_b   1.000
_cell.length_c   1.000
_cell.angle_alpha   90.00
_cell.angle_beta   90.00
_cell.angle_gamma   90.00
#
_symmetry.space_group_name_H-M   'P 1'
#
loop_
_entity.id
_entity.type
_entity.pdbx_description
1 polymer ?
#
loop_
_entity_poly.entity_id
_entity_poly.type
_entity_poly.pdbx_seq_one_letter_code
_entity_poly.pdbx_strand_id
1 'polypeptide(L)' 'MQELTLAVEIGDEEKENPIDRAVRAQVCHVVERLKQAPILKTAVQHGELKIVGAYYNLDSGLVEMVIE' A
#
# COMPACT_ATOMS: atom_id res chain seq x y z
N MET A 1 -29.75 -15.37 2.33
CA MET A 1 -28.78 -14.30 2.02
C MET A 1 -27.72 -14.41 3.12
N GLN A 2 -26.70 -15.28 2.98
CA GLN A 2 -25.44 -15.00 2.26
C GLN A 2 -24.85 -13.70 2.82
N GLU A 3 -23.70 -13.60 3.49
CA GLU A 3 -22.40 -14.28 3.37
C GLU A 3 -21.63 -14.11 4.70
N LEU A 4 -21.39 -15.17 5.45
CA LEU A 4 -20.42 -15.14 6.57
C LEU A 4 -19.33 -16.21 6.41
N THR A 5 -19.25 -16.82 5.23
CA THR A 5 -18.49 -18.06 5.01
C THR A 5 -17.23 -17.87 4.15
N LEU A 6 -16.79 -16.66 3.78
CA LEU A 6 -15.68 -16.58 2.81
C LEU A 6 -14.68 -15.41 2.94
N ALA A 7 -14.36 -14.98 4.16
CA ALA A 7 -13.23 -14.06 4.37
C ALA A 7 -12.09 -14.64 5.23
N VAL A 8 -12.33 -15.75 5.93
CA VAL A 8 -11.30 -16.41 6.77
C VAL A 8 -10.69 -17.64 6.08
N GLU A 9 -11.33 -18.16 5.02
CA GLU A 9 -10.89 -19.39 4.32
C GLU A 9 -10.11 -19.14 3.01
N ILE A 10 -9.83 -17.88 2.63
CA ILE A 10 -9.04 -17.57 1.42
C ILE A 10 -7.87 -16.66 1.78
N GLY A 11 -6.87 -17.25 2.40
CA GLY A 11 -5.58 -16.62 2.69
C GLY A 11 -5.32 -16.54 4.19
N ASP A 12 -4.10 -16.88 4.59
CA ASP A 12 -3.55 -16.73 5.96
C ASP A 12 -3.53 -15.24 6.41
N GLU A 13 -4.67 -14.56 6.44
CA GLU A 13 -4.81 -13.17 6.87
C GLU A 13 -4.83 -13.02 8.40
N GLU A 14 -4.90 -14.13 9.15
CA GLU A 14 -4.88 -14.15 10.63
C GLU A 14 -3.49 -13.90 11.26
N LYS A 15 -2.42 -13.66 10.50
CA LYS A 15 -1.06 -13.47 11.04
C LYS A 15 -0.32 -12.20 10.63
N GLU A 16 -0.99 -11.22 10.02
CA GLU A 16 -0.32 -9.96 9.74
C GLU A 16 -0.16 -9.14 11.03
N ASN A 17 1.09 -8.74 11.34
CA ASN A 17 1.36 -7.86 12.47
C ASN A 17 0.62 -6.53 12.27
N PRO A 18 -0.15 -6.04 13.27
CA PRO A 18 -0.91 -4.79 13.14
C PRO A 18 -0.03 -3.57 12.83
N ILE A 19 1.25 -3.60 13.21
CA ILE A 19 2.22 -2.56 12.85
C ILE A 19 2.49 -2.58 11.35
N ASP A 20 2.74 -3.75 10.77
CA ASP A 20 3.04 -3.87 9.34
C ASP A 20 1.83 -3.40 8.49
N ARG A 21 0.61 -3.76 8.92
CA ARG A 21 -0.62 -3.24 8.32
C ARG A 21 -0.70 -1.72 8.37
N ALA A 22 -0.40 -1.13 9.53
CA ALA A 22 -0.41 0.32 9.71
C ALA A 22 0.66 1.01 8.84
N VAL A 23 1.83 0.39 8.67
CA VAL A 23 2.89 0.89 7.78
C VAL A 23 2.42 0.87 6.33
N ARG A 24 1.85 -0.23 5.84
CA ARG A 24 1.29 -0.29 4.47
C ARG A 24 0.22 0.78 4.24
N ALA A 25 -0.71 0.93 5.19
CA ALA A 25 -1.74 1.96 5.12
C ALA A 25 -1.14 3.39 5.09
N GLN A 26 -0.11 3.64 5.89
CA GLN A 26 0.59 4.92 5.91
C GLN A 26 1.33 5.18 4.60
N VAL A 27 1.94 4.16 3.99
CA VAL A 27 2.58 4.27 2.66
C VAL A 27 1.54 4.71 1.62
N CYS A 28 0.36 4.07 1.57
CA CYS A 28 -0.73 4.50 0.70
C CYS A 28 -1.13 5.95 0.94
N HIS A 29 -1.34 6.32 2.21
CA HIS A 29 -1.74 7.68 2.57
C HIS A 29 -0.70 8.73 2.14
N VAL A 30 0.60 8.45 2.32
CA VAL A 30 1.68 9.34 1.93
C VAL A 30 1.78 9.45 0.41
N VAL A 31 1.69 8.34 -0.32
CA VAL A 31 1.71 8.35 -1.80
C VAL A 31 0.57 9.21 -2.35
N GLU A 32 -0.65 9.05 -1.84
CA GLU A 32 -1.79 9.87 -2.27
C GLU A 32 -1.58 11.35 -1.95
N ARG A 33 -1.03 11.68 -0.78
CA ARG A 33 -0.68 13.08 -0.45
C ARG A 33 0.40 13.65 -1.38
N LEU A 34 1.40 12.86 -1.74
CA LEU A 34 2.47 13.28 -2.65
C LEU A 34 1.94 13.49 -4.08
N LYS A 35 1.05 12.61 -4.56
CA LYS A 35 0.36 12.78 -5.85
C LYS A 35 -0.43 14.10 -5.93
N GLN A 36 -0.90 14.63 -4.78
CA GLN A 36 -1.60 15.91 -4.69
C GLN A 36 -0.70 17.12 -4.37
N ALA A 37 0.59 16.92 -4.07
CA ALA A 37 1.49 17.99 -3.68
C ALA A 37 1.69 18.99 -4.85
N PRO A 38 1.61 20.31 -4.64
CA PRO A 38 1.60 21.30 -5.72
C PRO A 38 2.77 21.20 -6.70
N ILE A 39 3.96 20.86 -6.19
CA ILE A 39 5.18 20.74 -7.01
C ILE A 39 5.25 19.44 -7.83
N LEU A 40 4.54 18.38 -7.40
CA LEU A 40 4.58 17.06 -8.05
C LEU A 40 3.35 16.81 -8.94
N LYS A 41 2.22 17.42 -8.60
CA LYS A 41 0.91 17.16 -9.19
C LYS A 41 0.91 17.26 -10.71
N THR A 42 1.49 18.32 -11.28
CA THR A 42 1.52 18.53 -12.73
C THR A 42 2.32 17.43 -13.44
N ALA A 43 3.50 17.08 -12.93
CA ALA A 43 4.33 16.02 -13.50
C ALA A 43 3.63 14.64 -13.41
N VAL A 44 2.92 14.37 -12.31
CA VAL A 44 2.10 13.14 -12.16
C VAL A 44 0.95 13.13 -13.17
N GLN A 45 0.22 14.24 -13.33
CA GLN A 45 -0.91 14.34 -14.26
C GLN A 45 -0.50 14.22 -15.73
N HIS A 46 0.69 14.71 -16.09
CA HIS A 46 1.24 14.58 -17.44
C HIS A 46 1.93 13.23 -17.68
N GLY A 47 2.03 12.36 -16.68
CA GLY A 47 2.70 11.06 -16.78
C GLY A 47 4.23 11.14 -16.83
N GLU A 48 4.79 12.31 -16.53
CA GLU A 48 6.24 12.56 -16.47
C GLU A 48 6.86 12.01 -15.17
N LEU A 49 6.04 11.83 -14.13
CA LEU A 49 6.43 11.31 -12.82
C LEU A 49 5.44 10.24 -12.35
N LYS A 50 5.93 9.04 -12.03
CA LYS A 50 5.17 8.01 -11.30
C LYS A 50 5.60 7.99 -9.84
N ILE A 51 4.64 8.00 -8.92
CA ILE A 51 4.90 7.87 -7.48
C ILE A 51 4.36 6.52 -7.04
N VAL A 52 5.28 5.63 -6.64
CA VAL A 52 4.97 4.29 -6.12
C VAL A 52 5.30 4.22 -4.63
N GLY A 53 4.61 3.34 -3.92
CA GLY A 53 4.85 3.05 -2.51
C GLY A 53 5.23 1.59 -2.32
N ALA A 54 6.25 1.34 -1.51
CA ALA A 54 6.73 0.00 -1.21
C ALA A 54 6.99 -0.17 0.30
N TYR A 55 6.85 -1.40 0.77
CA TYR A 55 7.22 -1.84 2.11
C TYR A 55 8.45 -2.76 2.00
N TYR A 56 9.46 -2.51 2.83
CA TYR A 56 10.65 -3.34 2.92
C TYR A 56 10.62 -4.14 4.21
N ASN A 57 10.59 -5.47 4.10
CA ASN A 57 10.61 -6.35 5.25
C ASN A 57 12.06 -6.61 5.68
N LEU A 58 12.41 -6.22 6.91
CA LEU A 58 13.78 -6.33 7.43
C LEU A 58 14.23 -7.77 7.70
N ASP A 59 13.28 -8.67 8.04
CA ASP A 59 13.60 -10.06 8.38
C ASP A 59 13.94 -10.90 7.14
N SER A 60 13.20 -10.68 6.05
CA SER A 60 13.34 -11.42 4.79
C SER A 60 14.18 -10.69 3.74
N GLY A 61 14.33 -9.38 3.86
CA GLY A 61 14.97 -8.53 2.84
C GLY A 61 14.12 -8.31 1.59
N LEU A 62 12.84 -8.69 1.60
CA LEU A 62 11.95 -8.56 0.46
C LEU A 62 11.29 -7.18 0.40
N VAL A 63 11.07 -6.69 -0.83
CA VAL A 63 10.29 -5.50 -1.13
C VAL A 63 8.90 -5.91 -1.62
N GLU A 64 7.87 -5.36 -1.00
CA GLU A 64 6.48 -5.50 -1.42
C GLU A 64 6.00 -4.17 -2.03
N MET A 65 5.48 -4.21 -3.26
CA MET A 65 4.84 -3.05 -3.88
C MET A 65 3.44 -2.88 -3.29
N VAL A 66 3.20 -1.76 -2.62
CA VAL A 66 1.95 -1.49 -1.90
C VAL A 66 0.96 -0.70 -2.77
N ILE A 67 1.47 0.28 -3.54
CA ILE A 67 0.67 1.12 -4.43
C ILE A 67 1.52 1.60 -5.61
N GLU A 68 0.90 1.69 -6.80
CA GLU A 68 1.54 2.17 -8.04
C GLU A 68 0.92 3.44 -8.64
#